data_AF-A0A942J9R0-F1
#
_entry.id   AF-A0A942J9R0-F1
#
_cell.length_a   1.000
_cell.length_b   1.000
_cell.length_c   1.000
_cell.angle_alpha   90.00
_cell.angle_beta   90.00
_cell.angle_gamma   90.00
#
_symmetry.space_group_name_H-M   'P 1'
#
loop_
_entity.id
_entity.type
_entity.pdbx_description
1 polymer ?
#
loop_
_entity_poly.entity_id
_entity_poly.type
_entity_poly.pdbx_seq_one_letter_code
_entity_poly.pdbx_strand_id
1 'polypeptide(L)'
;PTAAAAPARIEDSLAAAVPAGDPLPFLSGPGLEWLRELRFQWWAINNAWNQWVLGFNPERQLELLRRLGMASPDWRQMTAWLAGLTGLALLALAAGLLWRRPRPDPAQRQWLRLTRRLEKRGLPRRPWEGPQDYANRVAKELPAAADDIRAIAALYAGLRYGNASPNSIAMLRRRVAAFGP
;
A
#
# COMPACT_ATOMS: atom_id res chain seq x y z
N PRO A 1 31.73 6.16 52.54
CA PRO A 1 32.89 7.06 52.63
C PRO A 1 34.20 6.25 52.82
N THR A 2 34.70 5.70 51.71
CA THR A 2 36.02 5.04 51.60
C THR A 2 36.57 5.20 50.18
N ALA A 3 36.13 6.25 49.47
CA ALA A 3 36.55 6.60 48.11
C ALA A 3 37.53 7.81 48.07
N ALA A 4 37.99 8.29 49.23
CA ALA A 4 38.70 9.56 49.35
C ALA A 4 40.21 9.45 49.64
N ALA A 5 40.82 8.26 49.57
CA ALA A 5 42.20 8.05 50.08
C ALA A 5 43.31 7.93 49.02
N ALA A 6 43.03 7.82 47.72
CA ALA A 6 44.10 7.75 46.70
C ALA A 6 43.58 8.07 45.28
N PRO A 7 43.66 9.33 44.82
CA PRO A 7 43.20 9.71 43.48
C PRO A 7 44.05 9.10 42.36
N ALA A 8 45.37 8.93 42.59
CA ALA A 8 46.33 8.57 41.55
C ALA A 8 46.32 7.08 41.12
N ARG A 9 45.52 6.20 41.75
CA ARG A 9 45.62 4.74 41.51
C ARG A 9 44.62 4.19 40.51
N ILE A 10 43.58 4.96 40.17
CA ILE A 10 42.51 4.50 39.27
C ILE A 10 42.85 4.82 37.81
N GLU A 11 43.51 5.96 37.56
CA GLU A 11 43.87 6.41 36.21
C GLU A 11 44.98 5.55 35.57
N ASP A 12 46.00 5.15 36.34
CA ASP A 12 47.09 4.30 35.83
C ASP A 12 46.69 2.82 35.63
N SER A 13 45.73 2.31 36.39
CA SER A 13 45.33 0.88 36.34
C SER A 13 44.51 0.51 35.10
N LEU A 14 43.78 1.47 34.52
CA LEU A 14 43.05 1.29 33.26
C LEU A 14 43.98 1.38 32.04
N ALA A 15 45.02 2.22 32.12
CA ALA A 15 46.04 2.34 31.08
C ALA A 15 47.01 1.15 31.05
N ALA A 16 47.28 0.53 32.20
CA ALA A 16 48.17 -0.63 32.32
C ALA A 16 47.51 -1.99 31.97
N ALA A 17 46.19 -2.04 31.80
CA ALA A 17 45.46 -3.28 31.47
C ALA A 17 45.32 -3.55 29.96
N VAL A 18 45.93 -2.72 29.11
CA VAL A 18 45.93 -2.90 27.65
C VAL A 18 47.25 -3.58 27.23
N PRO A 19 47.23 -4.85 26.79
CA PRO A 19 48.42 -5.51 26.25
C PRO A 19 48.94 -4.74 25.03
N ALA A 20 50.24 -4.47 24.99
CA ALA A 20 50.92 -3.67 23.97
C ALA A 20 51.02 -4.32 22.57
N GLY A 21 50.01 -5.10 22.16
CA GLY A 21 50.02 -5.87 20.91
C GLY A 21 48.66 -6.13 20.28
N ASP A 22 47.55 -5.71 20.87
CA ASP A 22 46.25 -5.80 20.20
C ASP A 22 46.04 -4.58 19.30
N PRO A 23 45.56 -4.75 18.05
CA PRO A 23 45.24 -3.62 17.20
C PRO A 23 44.23 -2.75 17.95
N LEU A 24 44.64 -1.51 18.24
CA LEU A 24 43.76 -0.45 18.76
C LEU A 24 42.39 -0.62 18.11
N PRO A 25 41.30 -0.75 18.89
CA PRO A 25 39.97 -0.98 18.33
C PRO A 25 39.80 0.05 17.21
N PHE A 26 39.58 -0.42 15.98
CA PHE A 26 39.57 0.36 14.74
C PHE A 26 38.72 1.66 14.83
N LEU A 27 37.83 1.72 15.84
CA LEU A 27 36.99 2.84 16.26
C LEU A 27 37.66 3.91 17.15
N SER A 28 38.99 3.86 17.35
CA SER A 28 39.75 4.80 18.19
C SER A 28 40.71 5.68 17.39
N GLY A 29 40.67 5.57 16.06
CA GLY A 29 41.44 6.44 15.18
C GLY A 29 40.95 7.89 15.26
N PRO A 30 41.86 8.88 15.22
CA PRO A 30 41.49 10.30 15.15
C PRO A 30 40.66 10.53 13.89
N GLY A 31 39.38 10.87 14.07
CA GLY A 31 38.39 11.02 12.99
C GLY A 31 37.10 10.21 13.15
N LEU A 32 37.00 9.33 14.16
CA LEU A 32 35.80 8.52 14.45
C LEU A 32 35.03 8.98 15.70
N GLU A 33 35.42 10.11 16.29
CA GLU A 33 34.74 10.71 17.44
C GLU A 33 33.26 11.08 17.15
N TRP A 34 32.95 11.49 15.91
CA TRP A 34 31.56 11.75 15.49
C TRP A 34 30.69 10.49 15.48
N LEU A 35 31.28 9.31 15.21
CA LEU A 35 30.57 8.04 15.22
C LEU A 35 30.29 7.58 16.66
N ARG A 36 31.22 7.89 17.58
CA ARG A 36 31.03 7.68 19.02
C ARG A 36 29.91 8.57 19.54
N GLU A 37 29.90 9.86 19.18
CA GLU A 37 28.84 10.80 19.53
C GLU A 37 27.49 10.34 18.99
N LEU A 38 27.38 9.97 17.71
CA LEU A 38 26.14 9.42 17.14
C LEU A 38 25.66 8.16 17.87
N ARG A 39 26.57 7.27 18.26
CA ARG A 39 26.22 6.07 19.02
C ARG A 39 25.72 6.41 20.43
N PHE A 40 26.32 7.41 21.09
CA PHE A 40 25.84 7.87 22.39
C PHE A 40 24.48 8.56 22.29
N GLN A 41 24.25 9.38 21.25
CA GLN A 41 22.94 9.97 20.95
C GLN A 41 21.90 8.89 20.66
N TRP A 42 22.25 7.87 19.87
CA TRP A 42 21.39 6.72 19.60
C TRP A 42 21.05 5.95 20.87
N TRP A 43 22.03 5.74 21.74
CA TRP A 43 21.82 5.08 23.03
C TRP A 43 20.94 5.93 23.96
N ALA A 44 21.13 7.25 23.97
CA ALA A 44 20.29 8.18 24.73
C ALA A 44 18.84 8.18 24.23
N ILE A 45 18.62 8.17 22.91
CA ILE A 45 17.29 8.04 22.29
C ILE A 45 16.65 6.71 22.66
N ASN A 46 17.40 5.61 22.54
CA ASN A 46 16.90 4.27 22.87
C ASN A 46 16.56 4.14 24.36
N ASN A 47 17.39 4.69 25.24
CA ASN A 47 17.14 4.70 26.67
C ASN A 47 15.95 5.61 27.03
N ALA A 48 15.84 6.79 26.42
CA ALA A 48 14.70 7.68 26.60
C ALA A 48 13.40 7.02 26.11
N TRP A 49 13.44 6.33 24.98
CA TRP A 49 12.33 5.52 24.47
C TRP A 49 11.96 4.41 25.45
N ASN A 50 12.92 3.63 25.94
CA ASN A 50 12.68 2.56 26.91
C ASN A 50 12.07 3.11 28.20
N GLN A 51 12.58 4.21 28.73
CA GLN A 51 12.02 4.87 29.93
C GLN A 51 10.64 5.49 29.66
N TRP A 52 10.38 5.94 28.44
CA TRP A 52 9.08 6.46 28.03
C TRP A 52 8.04 5.34 27.92
N VAL A 53 8.41 4.21 27.31
CA VAL A 53 7.54 3.01 27.17
C VAL A 53 7.30 2.34 28.52
N LEU A 54 8.34 2.09 29.31
CA LEU A 54 8.22 1.44 30.62
C LEU A 54 7.52 2.33 31.65
N GLY A 55 7.63 3.66 31.51
CA GLY A 55 6.97 4.63 32.35
C GLY A 55 5.66 5.18 31.77
N PHE A 56 5.04 4.48 30.81
CA PHE A 56 3.81 4.92 30.16
C PHE A 56 2.61 4.76 31.09
N ASN A 57 2.50 5.68 32.05
CA ASN A 57 1.43 5.71 33.04
C ASN A 57 0.24 6.56 32.55
N PRO A 58 -0.98 6.34 33.09
CA PRO A 58 -2.18 7.11 32.73
C PRO A 58 -2.00 8.64 32.83
N GLU A 59 -1.19 9.13 33.78
CA GLU A 59 -0.91 10.56 33.96
C GLU A 59 -0.15 11.14 32.76
N ARG A 60 0.78 10.37 32.18
CA ARG A 60 1.52 10.78 30.98
C ARG A 60 0.66 10.75 29.73
N GLN A 61 -0.28 9.80 29.64
CA GLN A 61 -1.28 9.79 28.56
C GLN A 61 -2.12 11.07 28.58
N LEU A 62 -2.60 11.47 29.76
CA LEU A 62 -3.37 12.70 29.94
C LEU A 62 -2.56 13.96 29.61
N GLU A 63 -1.29 14.01 30.01
CA GLU A 63 -0.39 15.12 29.68
C GLU A 63 -0.11 15.24 28.17
N LEU A 64 0.06 14.12 27.47
CA LEU A 64 0.20 14.12 26.00
C LEU A 64 -1.07 14.59 25.31
N LEU A 65 -2.25 14.15 25.78
CA LEU A 65 -3.53 14.60 25.25
C LEU A 65 -3.74 16.11 25.50
N ARG A 66 -3.33 16.62 26.66
CA ARG A 66 -3.34 18.05 26.97
C ARG A 66 -2.43 18.85 26.04
N ARG A 67 -1.20 18.37 25.79
CA ARG A 67 -0.27 19.01 24.83
C ARG A 67 -0.78 19.01 23.40
N LEU A 68 -1.59 18.03 23.02
CA LEU A 68 -2.28 17.95 21.73
C LEU A 68 -3.56 18.80 21.67
N GLY A 69 -3.92 19.52 22.75
CA GLY A 69 -5.02 20.49 22.77
C GLY A 69 -6.28 20.05 23.54
N MET A 70 -6.30 18.87 24.19
CA MET A 70 -7.41 18.47 25.06
C MET A 70 -7.21 18.97 26.50
N ALA A 71 -7.61 20.21 26.76
CA ALA A 71 -7.48 20.87 28.07
C ALA A 71 -8.17 20.10 29.22
N SER A 72 -9.23 19.34 28.93
CA SER A 72 -9.91 18.44 29.86
C SER A 72 -10.14 17.08 29.18
N PRO A 73 -9.30 16.07 29.44
CA PRO A 73 -9.51 14.73 28.91
C PRO A 73 -10.75 14.11 29.57
N ASP A 74 -11.89 14.26 28.91
CA ASP A 74 -13.13 13.55 29.25
C ASP A 74 -13.19 12.25 28.43
N TRP A 75 -13.60 11.14 29.06
CA TRP A 75 -13.70 9.82 28.42
C TRP A 75 -14.61 9.88 27.17
N ARG A 76 -15.60 10.78 27.18
CA ARG A 76 -16.48 11.06 26.03
C ARG A 76 -15.72 11.66 24.85
N GLN A 77 -14.86 12.65 25.11
CA GLN A 77 -14.04 13.27 24.06
C GLN A 77 -13.03 12.27 23.49
N MET A 78 -12.39 11.47 24.35
CA MET A 78 -11.46 10.43 23.91
C MET A 78 -12.15 9.38 23.02
N THR A 79 -13.36 8.95 23.40
CA THR A 79 -14.16 8.01 22.60
C THR A 79 -14.61 8.63 21.28
N ALA A 80 -15.02 9.90 21.27
CA ALA A 80 -15.39 10.63 20.06
C ALA A 80 -14.22 10.77 19.08
N TRP A 81 -13.02 11.09 19.57
CA TRP A 81 -11.80 11.13 18.76
C TRP A 81 -11.42 9.77 18.21
N LEU A 82 -11.48 8.72 19.04
CA LEU A 82 -11.20 7.35 18.58
C LEU A 82 -12.18 6.91 17.50
N ALA A 83 -13.47 7.16 17.70
CA ALA A 83 -14.51 6.87 16.72
C ALA A 83 -14.31 7.69 15.43
N GLY A 84 -13.97 8.98 15.55
CA GLY A 84 -13.68 9.86 14.42
C GLY A 84 -12.48 9.39 13.60
N LEU A 85 -11.36 9.07 14.26
CA LEU A 85 -10.14 8.58 13.62
C LEU A 85 -10.35 7.22 12.96
N THR A 86 -11.05 6.31 13.65
CA THR A 86 -11.37 4.99 13.11
C THR A 86 -12.32 5.11 11.93
N GLY A 87 -13.36 5.95 12.03
CA GLY A 87 -14.27 6.26 10.94
C GLY A 87 -13.53 6.84 9.73
N LEU A 88 -12.63 7.79 9.95
CA LEU A 88 -11.82 8.38 8.89
C LEU A 88 -10.86 7.37 8.24
N ALA A 89 -10.23 6.50 9.02
CA ALA A 89 -9.38 5.43 8.51
C ALA A 89 -10.19 4.43 7.66
N LEU A 90 -11.37 4.02 8.13
CA LEU A 90 -12.29 3.16 7.39
C LEU A 90 -12.77 3.83 6.09
N LEU A 91 -13.10 5.12 6.13
CA LEU A 91 -13.49 5.88 4.95
C LEU A 91 -12.34 5.99 3.95
N ALA A 92 -11.11 6.25 4.40
CA ALA A 92 -9.94 6.29 3.55
C ALA A 92 -9.66 4.92 2.90
N LEU A 93 -9.81 3.83 3.65
CA LEU A 93 -9.66 2.47 3.15
C LEU A 93 -10.76 2.11 2.14
N ALA A 94 -12.01 2.44 2.44
CA ALA A 94 -13.14 2.27 1.53
C ALA A 94 -12.95 3.08 0.23
N ALA A 95 -12.52 4.34 0.35
CA ALA A 95 -12.20 5.19 -0.80
C ALA A 95 -11.05 4.60 -1.63
N GLY A 96 -10.00 4.10 -0.98
CA GLY A 96 -8.88 3.42 -1.64
C GLY A 96 -9.31 2.16 -2.40
N LEU A 97 -10.17 1.34 -1.80
CA LEU A 97 -10.75 0.15 -2.44
C LEU A 97 -11.65 0.52 -3.62
N LEU A 98 -12.47 1.55 -3.48
CA LEU A 98 -13.34 2.04 -4.55
C LEU A 98 -12.54 2.67 -5.70
N TRP A 99 -11.47 3.39 -5.40
CA TRP A 99 -10.56 3.96 -6.40
C TRP A 99 -9.82 2.87 -7.16
N ARG A 100 -9.44 1.79 -6.47
CA ARG A 100 -8.82 0.60 -7.06
C ARG A 100 -9.79 -0.28 -7.84
N ARG A 101 -11.08 0.10 -7.99
CA ARG A 101 -11.96 -0.60 -8.93
C ARG A 101 -11.27 -0.64 -10.29
N PRO A 102 -11.02 -1.84 -10.85
CA PRO A 102 -10.31 -1.95 -12.11
C PRO A 102 -11.10 -1.15 -13.14
N ARG A 103 -10.49 -0.08 -13.66
CA ARG A 103 -11.03 0.62 -14.82
C ARG A 103 -11.27 -0.46 -15.86
N PRO A 104 -12.47 -0.55 -16.46
CA PRO A 104 -12.75 -1.60 -17.43
C PRO A 104 -11.66 -1.54 -18.49
N ASP A 105 -11.00 -2.68 -18.69
CA ASP A 105 -9.98 -2.88 -19.70
C ASP A 105 -10.49 -2.27 -21.02
N PRO A 106 -9.67 -1.50 -21.77
CA PRO A 106 -10.04 -1.02 -23.09
C PRO A 106 -10.76 -2.07 -23.96
N ALA A 107 -10.40 -3.36 -23.87
CA ALA A 107 -11.10 -4.46 -24.54
C ALA A 107 -12.53 -4.68 -24.00
N GLN A 108 -12.70 -4.70 -22.68
CA GLN A 108 -14.02 -4.83 -22.02
C GLN A 108 -14.95 -3.67 -22.36
N ARG A 109 -14.43 -2.45 -22.51
CA ARG A 109 -15.24 -1.30 -22.92
C ARG A 109 -15.82 -1.47 -24.33
N GLN A 110 -15.04 -2.00 -25.27
CA GLN A 110 -15.54 -2.25 -26.63
C GLN A 110 -16.56 -3.37 -26.65
N TRP A 111 -16.31 -4.45 -25.90
CA TRP A 111 -17.27 -5.52 -25.74
C TRP A 111 -18.61 -5.03 -25.16
N LEU A 112 -18.57 -4.23 -24.09
CA LEU A 112 -19.79 -3.64 -23.50
C LEU A 112 -20.53 -2.68 -24.45
N ARG A 113 -19.82 -2.00 -25.36
CA ARG A 113 -20.46 -1.17 -26.40
C ARG A 113 -21.24 -2.02 -27.40
N LEU A 114 -20.66 -3.14 -27.85
CA LEU A 114 -21.35 -4.09 -28.73
C LEU A 114 -22.59 -4.66 -28.03
N THR A 115 -22.44 -5.18 -26.80
CA THR A 115 -23.55 -5.81 -26.08
C THR A 115 -24.69 -4.82 -25.83
N ARG A 116 -24.39 -3.56 -25.50
CA ARG A 116 -25.42 -2.51 -25.35
C ARG A 116 -26.15 -2.18 -26.65
N ARG A 117 -25.46 -2.22 -27.80
CA ARG A 117 -26.12 -2.02 -29.12
C ARG A 117 -27.08 -3.15 -29.45
N LEU A 118 -26.69 -4.38 -29.14
CA LEU A 118 -27.50 -5.58 -29.35
C LEU A 118 -28.65 -5.70 -28.34
N GLU A 119 -28.44 -5.27 -27.10
CA GLU A 119 -29.47 -5.19 -26.06
C GLU A 119 -30.60 -4.25 -26.45
N LYS A 120 -30.28 -3.09 -27.06
CA LYS A 120 -31.28 -2.19 -27.65
C LYS A 120 -32.12 -2.82 -28.77
N ARG A 121 -31.68 -3.95 -29.34
CA ARG A 121 -32.41 -4.74 -30.34
C ARG A 121 -33.14 -5.94 -29.75
N GLY A 122 -33.23 -6.04 -28.42
CA GLY A 122 -33.89 -7.16 -27.75
C GLY A 122 -33.02 -8.40 -27.61
N LEU A 123 -31.70 -8.31 -27.84
CA LEU A 123 -30.75 -9.41 -27.69
C LEU A 123 -29.80 -9.16 -26.51
N PRO A 124 -30.28 -9.14 -25.25
CA PRO A 124 -29.42 -8.95 -24.08
C PRO A 124 -28.52 -10.16 -23.84
N ARG A 125 -27.36 -9.93 -23.23
CA ARG A 125 -26.45 -11.00 -22.78
C ARG A 125 -26.93 -11.57 -21.45
N ARG A 126 -26.99 -12.89 -21.33
CA ARG A 126 -27.37 -13.54 -20.07
C ARG A 126 -26.18 -13.60 -19.09
N PRO A 127 -26.41 -13.61 -17.76
CA PRO A 127 -25.33 -13.61 -16.76
C PRO A 127 -24.38 -14.81 -16.86
N TRP A 128 -24.92 -15.98 -17.19
CA TRP A 128 -24.19 -17.24 -17.33
C TRP A 128 -23.58 -17.45 -18.73
N GLU A 129 -23.79 -16.52 -19.65
CA GLU A 129 -23.40 -16.69 -21.05
C GLU A 129 -22.00 -16.12 -21.31
N GLY A 130 -21.12 -16.99 -21.79
CA GLY A 130 -19.78 -16.62 -22.23
C GLY A 130 -19.80 -15.71 -23.46
N PRO A 131 -18.70 -14.98 -23.75
CA PRO A 131 -18.65 -14.09 -24.91
C PRO A 131 -18.87 -14.82 -26.25
N GLN A 132 -18.35 -16.05 -26.38
CA GLN A 132 -18.52 -16.85 -27.60
C GLN A 132 -19.94 -17.43 -27.71
N ASP A 133 -20.51 -17.93 -26.61
CA ASP A 133 -21.89 -18.45 -26.60
C ASP A 133 -22.90 -17.37 -26.97
N TYR A 134 -22.72 -16.17 -26.38
CA TYR A 134 -23.51 -14.99 -26.69
C TYR A 134 -23.41 -14.65 -28.18
N ALA A 135 -22.20 -14.61 -28.73
CA ALA A 135 -21.98 -14.33 -30.14
C ALA A 135 -22.62 -15.38 -31.06
N ASN A 136 -22.52 -16.67 -30.71
CA ASN A 136 -23.14 -17.75 -31.48
C ASN A 136 -24.67 -17.67 -31.45
N ARG A 137 -25.27 -17.29 -30.32
CA ARG A 137 -26.71 -17.08 -30.21
C ARG A 137 -27.16 -15.87 -31.04
N VAL A 138 -26.52 -14.72 -30.87
CA VAL A 138 -26.85 -13.50 -31.62
C VAL A 138 -26.63 -13.71 -33.13
N ALA A 139 -25.60 -14.45 -33.52
CA ALA A 139 -25.34 -14.77 -34.93
C ALA A 139 -26.45 -15.61 -35.60
N LYS A 140 -27.22 -16.38 -34.82
CA LYS A 140 -28.41 -17.09 -35.35
C LYS A 140 -29.58 -16.14 -35.60
N GLU A 141 -29.72 -15.11 -34.77
CA GLU A 141 -30.79 -14.11 -34.86
C GLU A 141 -30.46 -13.01 -35.90
N LEU A 142 -29.18 -12.75 -36.16
CA LEU A 142 -28.69 -11.76 -37.13
C LEU A 142 -27.70 -12.41 -38.12
N PRO A 143 -28.17 -13.20 -39.10
CA PRO A 143 -27.29 -13.91 -40.04
C PRO A 143 -26.39 -12.99 -40.85
N ALA A 144 -26.89 -11.81 -41.23
CA ALA A 144 -26.13 -10.81 -42.00
C ALA A 144 -24.90 -10.26 -41.27
N ALA A 145 -24.89 -10.31 -39.94
CA ALA A 145 -23.82 -9.79 -39.09
C ALA A 145 -23.07 -10.91 -38.33
N ALA A 146 -23.36 -12.18 -38.66
CA ALA A 146 -22.91 -13.35 -37.92
C ALA A 146 -21.39 -13.45 -37.82
N ASP A 147 -20.69 -13.29 -38.95
CA ASP A 147 -19.24 -13.42 -39.01
C ASP A 147 -18.54 -12.31 -38.22
N ASP A 148 -19.04 -11.08 -38.31
CA ASP A 148 -18.49 -9.95 -37.58
C ASP A 148 -18.68 -10.11 -36.06
N ILE A 149 -19.87 -10.52 -35.60
CA ILE A 149 -20.14 -10.75 -34.18
C ILE A 149 -19.24 -11.85 -33.62
N ARG A 150 -19.11 -12.98 -34.33
CA ARG A 150 -18.24 -14.10 -33.93
C ARG A 150 -16.78 -13.67 -33.87
N ALA A 151 -16.31 -12.93 -34.87
CA ALA A 151 -14.92 -12.49 -34.91
C ALA A 151 -14.61 -11.44 -33.84
N ILE A 152 -15.54 -10.54 -33.52
CA ILE A 152 -15.40 -9.60 -32.39
C ILE A 152 -15.32 -10.36 -31.07
N ALA A 153 -16.15 -11.39 -30.87
CA ALA A 153 -16.14 -12.20 -29.66
C ALA A 153 -14.87 -13.05 -29.52
N ALA A 154 -14.36 -13.61 -30.61
CA ALA A 154 -13.09 -14.34 -30.63
C ALA A 154 -11.91 -13.42 -30.27
N LEU A 155 -11.86 -12.21 -30.86
CA LEU A 155 -10.84 -11.20 -30.53
C LEU A 155 -10.91 -10.78 -29.06
N TYR A 156 -12.11 -10.56 -28.53
CA TYR A 156 -12.30 -10.23 -27.11
C TYR A 156 -11.90 -11.38 -26.17
N ALA A 157 -12.28 -12.62 -26.50
CA ALA A 157 -11.91 -13.80 -25.72
C ALA A 157 -10.39 -14.00 -25.71
N GLY A 158 -9.72 -13.83 -26.86
CA GLY A 158 -8.26 -13.89 -26.95
C GLY A 158 -7.57 -12.79 -26.15
N LEU A 159 -8.12 -11.57 -26.16
CA LEU A 159 -7.59 -10.44 -25.36
C LEU A 159 -7.75 -10.62 -23.85
N ARG A 160 -8.82 -11.29 -23.41
CA ARG A 160 -9.16 -11.42 -21.99
C ARG A 160 -8.65 -12.70 -21.34
N TYR A 161 -8.56 -13.79 -22.11
CA TYR A 161 -8.25 -15.13 -21.60
C TYR A 161 -7.01 -15.76 -22.28
N GLY A 162 -6.35 -15.05 -23.18
CA GLY A 162 -5.17 -15.55 -23.90
C GLY A 162 -4.03 -14.53 -23.97
N ASN A 163 -2.93 -14.92 -24.63
CA ASN A 163 -1.81 -14.04 -24.94
C ASN A 163 -2.11 -13.27 -26.23
N ALA A 164 -2.78 -12.13 -26.11
CA ALA A 164 -3.07 -11.28 -27.25
C ALA A 164 -1.96 -10.26 -27.51
N SER A 165 -1.69 -10.02 -28.80
CA SER A 165 -0.78 -8.97 -29.25
C SER A 165 -1.34 -7.58 -28.94
N PRO A 166 -0.50 -6.57 -28.61
CA PRO A 166 -0.94 -5.19 -28.41
C PRO A 166 -1.81 -4.62 -29.55
N ASN A 167 -1.60 -5.09 -30.78
CA ASN A 167 -2.36 -4.68 -31.96
C ASN A 167 -3.80 -5.22 -31.99
N SER A 168 -4.10 -6.28 -31.25
CA SER A 168 -5.44 -6.89 -31.21
C SER A 168 -6.51 -5.96 -30.63
N ILE A 169 -6.14 -5.04 -29.72
CA ILE A 169 -7.06 -4.03 -29.16
C ILE A 169 -7.49 -3.00 -30.20
N ALA A 170 -6.55 -2.52 -31.02
CA ALA A 170 -6.85 -1.57 -32.09
C ALA A 170 -7.78 -2.18 -33.14
N MET A 171 -7.56 -3.45 -33.47
CA MET A 171 -8.40 -4.21 -34.39
C MET A 171 -9.82 -4.44 -33.83
N LEU A 172 -9.93 -4.80 -32.55
CA LEU A 172 -11.23 -4.91 -31.85
C LEU A 172 -11.99 -3.57 -31.89
N ARG A 173 -11.30 -2.45 -31.60
CA ARG A 173 -11.90 -1.11 -31.62
C ARG A 173 -12.42 -0.75 -33.02
N ARG A 174 -11.66 -1.04 -34.08
CA ARG A 174 -12.08 -0.79 -35.47
C ARG A 174 -13.30 -1.61 -35.83
N ARG A 175 -13.32 -2.91 -35.53
CA ARG A 175 -14.47 -3.78 -35.85
C ARG A 175 -15.73 -3.38 -35.09
N VAL A 176 -15.64 -3.08 -33.79
CA VAL A 176 -16.80 -2.59 -33.02
C VAL A 176 -17.27 -1.21 -33.51
N ALA A 177 -16.37 -0.35 -33.99
CA ALA A 177 -16.75 0.93 -34.58
C ALA A 177 -17.44 0.77 -35.95
N ALA A 178 -16.91 -0.12 -36.81
CA ALA A 178 -17.46 -0.44 -38.12
C ALA A 178 -18.75 -1.27 -38.05
N PHE A 179 -19.00 -1.94 -36.91
CA PHE A 179 -20.23 -2.67 -36.64
C PHE A 179 -21.41 -1.70 -36.48
N GLY A 180 -21.96 -1.29 -37.62
CA GLY A 180 -23.30 -0.75 -37.76
C GLY A 180 -24.25 -1.93 -37.80
N PRO A 181 -25.02 -2.17 -36.73
CA PRO A 181 -25.92 -3.30 -36.72
C PRO A 181 -27.04 -3.07 -37.74
#